data_AF-A0A7Y2KX90-F1
#
_entry.id   AF-A0A7Y2KX90-F1
#
_cell.length_a   1.000
_cell.length_b   1.000
_cell.length_c   1.000
_cell.angle_alpha   90.00
_cell.angle_beta   90.00
_cell.angle_gamma   90.00
#
_symmetry.space_group_name_H-M   'P 1'
#
loop_
_entity.id
_entity.type
_entity.pdbx_description
1 polymer ?
#
loop_
_entity_poly.entity_id
_entity_poly.type
_entity_poly.pdbx_seq_one_letter_code
_entity_poly.pdbx_strand_id
1 'polypeptide(L)'
;PPLSDAKPGLHLTLKADRLGSLNRGSPVFYKQIQVGQIKSYVLSEDQSTVEIKVFIEPTYANLVRKHTRFWNASGISIDANLSGVKVRSESLASIVAGGIAFATPENRKDSPPTDTNLPFRLYEDFDAAQAGIKVKVKLSDFEGLQAGRTPVMYKGIQVGSLKALKVDPDLTSASAELALDPLAEDYLVQGTQFWVVKPSISLAGITGLEALVKGNYIAIRPGDKGSTPEREFIARPKAPPLDLRSPGLHMVLFTDNLGSLDVGSPILYKQVKVGSVQSYQFSRTKKQLVIGVHIEKEYENLVNASTRFWNASGITLTGGLTGGIQVKSESLQSLMAGGIAFETPEATAPLQKRIPRFRLYTDRDAAMQQGVAVTIKVARADGLRSGTPIRFKGLDVGKIESIDLSDDLQSVMLQARITEVPGRIARVGSQFWVVKPELGLMKTANLETLVTGQYIEVQPAARQLGPQTSFVALDQAPEAAVSQAGLSLVLSAARRGSLKEGVPVTYREVTVGKVTGYELGNTADRVLVHILIEPRYAPLVRTGSRFWNSSGFGVDFGLFKGATIRTESLETLVQGGIAFATPDDGKMGNQARPEQTFPLFDKFEEEWLQWAPKIPLAK
;
A
#
# COMPACT_ATOMS: atom_id res chain seq x y z
N PRO A 1 78.21 -17.76 7.49
CA PRO A 1 77.59 -16.70 8.34
C PRO A 1 76.20 -16.30 7.82
N PRO A 2 75.19 -16.07 8.67
CA PRO A 2 73.92 -15.50 8.22
C PRO A 2 74.15 -14.11 7.62
N LEU A 3 73.41 -13.76 6.55
CA LEU A 3 73.45 -12.41 6.00
C LEU A 3 72.94 -11.42 7.05
N SER A 4 73.71 -10.34 7.27
CA SER A 4 73.36 -9.27 8.21
C SER A 4 72.11 -8.52 7.74
N ASP A 5 71.25 -8.16 8.69
CA ASP A 5 70.11 -7.27 8.48
C ASP A 5 70.52 -5.82 8.17
N ALA A 6 71.80 -5.49 8.37
CA ALA A 6 72.36 -4.18 8.00
C ALA A 6 72.81 -4.12 6.52
N LYS A 7 72.72 -5.22 5.76
CA LYS A 7 73.08 -5.21 4.34
C LYS A 7 72.06 -4.38 3.56
N PRO A 8 72.48 -3.38 2.75
CA PRO A 8 71.54 -2.61 1.93
C PRO A 8 70.70 -3.52 1.02
N GLY A 9 69.38 -3.35 1.05
CA GLY A 9 68.42 -4.06 0.20
C GLY A 9 67.06 -4.20 0.88
N LEU A 10 66.17 -4.97 0.26
CA LEU A 10 64.82 -5.18 0.75
C LEU A 10 64.77 -6.48 1.56
N HIS A 11 64.38 -6.37 2.82
CA HIS A 11 64.22 -7.51 3.73
C HIS A 11 62.74 -7.75 4.00
N LEU A 12 62.29 -8.98 3.76
CA LEU A 12 60.89 -9.36 3.87
C LEU A 12 60.74 -10.60 4.75
N THR A 13 59.55 -10.77 5.31
CA THR A 13 59.14 -12.01 5.98
C THR A 13 58.08 -12.68 5.13
N LEU A 14 58.29 -13.96 4.79
CA LEU A 14 57.28 -14.79 4.15
C LEU A 14 56.75 -15.81 5.18
N LYS A 15 55.45 -16.09 5.17
CA LYS A 15 54.81 -17.13 6.00
C LYS A 15 54.37 -18.29 5.14
N ALA A 16 54.72 -19.50 5.56
CA ALA A 16 54.36 -20.75 4.91
C ALA A 16 53.83 -21.76 5.93
N ASP A 17 52.97 -22.69 5.52
CA ASP A 17 52.48 -23.75 6.41
C ASP A 17 53.60 -24.79 6.73
N ARG A 18 54.63 -24.87 5.86
CA ARG A 18 55.81 -25.73 6.02
C ARG A 18 57.01 -25.16 5.28
N LEU A 19 58.23 -25.53 5.67
CA LEU A 19 59.47 -25.07 5.04
C LEU A 19 59.70 -25.67 3.63
N GLY A 20 59.28 -26.92 3.41
CA GLY A 20 59.51 -27.63 2.15
C GLY A 20 61.00 -27.91 1.90
N SER A 21 61.45 -27.78 0.65
CA SER A 21 62.85 -27.97 0.23
C SER A 21 63.71 -26.69 0.31
N LEU A 22 63.19 -25.63 0.93
CA LEU A 22 63.87 -24.35 1.04
C LEU A 22 64.97 -24.39 2.10
N ASN A 23 66.13 -23.86 1.75
CA ASN A 23 67.30 -23.80 2.62
C ASN A 23 67.79 -22.36 2.77
N ARG A 24 68.65 -22.13 3.77
CA ARG A 24 69.39 -20.88 3.87
C ARG A 24 70.25 -20.72 2.61
N GLY A 25 70.18 -19.56 1.97
CA GLY A 25 70.87 -19.29 0.70
C GLY A 25 70.11 -19.73 -0.55
N SER A 26 68.95 -20.39 -0.42
CA SER A 26 68.13 -20.70 -1.60
C SER A 26 67.79 -19.41 -2.37
N PRO A 27 67.94 -19.41 -3.70
CA PRO A 27 67.71 -18.23 -4.54
C PRO A 27 66.25 -17.77 -4.54
N VAL A 28 66.07 -16.48 -4.75
CA VAL A 28 64.76 -15.86 -5.02
C VAL A 28 64.75 -15.35 -6.45
N PHE A 29 63.74 -15.73 -7.21
CA PHE A 29 63.62 -15.46 -8.63
C PHE A 29 62.49 -14.49 -8.97
N TYR A 30 62.75 -13.61 -9.92
CA TYR A 30 61.73 -12.84 -10.63
C TYR A 30 61.92 -13.07 -12.13
N LYS A 31 60.88 -13.56 -12.83
CA LYS A 31 60.98 -13.94 -14.25
C LYS A 31 62.23 -14.81 -14.55
N GLN A 32 62.48 -15.80 -13.70
CA GLN A 32 63.64 -16.71 -13.78
C GLN A 32 65.03 -16.07 -13.55
N ILE A 33 65.11 -14.79 -13.21
CA ILE A 33 66.36 -14.10 -12.85
C ILE A 33 66.52 -14.15 -11.33
N GLN A 34 67.68 -14.57 -10.83
CA GLN A 34 67.98 -14.51 -9.40
C GLN A 34 68.12 -13.05 -8.97
N VAL A 35 67.28 -12.63 -8.03
CA VAL A 35 67.20 -11.26 -7.52
C VAL A 35 67.42 -11.17 -6.01
N GLY A 36 67.62 -12.31 -5.35
CA GLY A 36 67.73 -12.39 -3.91
C GLY A 36 68.00 -13.81 -3.40
N GLN A 37 67.89 -13.98 -2.08
CA GLN A 37 68.09 -15.26 -1.41
C GLN A 37 67.42 -15.31 -0.03
N ILE A 38 67.17 -16.52 0.48
CA ILE A 38 66.71 -16.75 1.84
C ILE A 38 67.84 -16.51 2.85
N LYS A 39 67.60 -15.65 3.85
CA LYS A 39 68.54 -15.36 4.95
C LYS A 39 68.45 -16.39 6.07
N SER A 40 67.22 -16.68 6.49
CA SER A 40 66.92 -17.56 7.63
C SER A 40 65.46 -17.97 7.58
N TYR A 41 65.11 -18.95 8.41
CA TYR A 41 63.74 -19.33 8.68
C TYR A 41 63.62 -19.73 10.14
N VAL A 42 62.45 -19.53 10.72
CA VAL A 42 62.13 -19.89 12.09
C VAL A 42 60.68 -20.36 12.15
N LEU A 43 60.37 -21.30 13.04
CA LEU A 43 58.99 -21.68 13.33
C LEU A 43 58.32 -20.54 14.14
N SER A 44 57.08 -20.19 13.82
CA SER A 44 56.33 -19.17 14.57
C SER A 44 56.11 -19.61 16.02
N GLU A 45 55.87 -18.66 16.93
CA GLU A 45 55.70 -18.94 18.36
C GLU A 45 54.57 -19.94 18.66
N ASP A 46 53.49 -19.88 17.88
CA ASP A 46 52.33 -20.78 17.95
C ASP A 46 52.54 -22.11 17.21
N GLN A 47 53.73 -22.31 16.63
CA GLN A 47 54.13 -23.50 15.86
C GLN A 47 53.26 -23.80 14.63
N SER A 48 52.41 -22.86 14.20
CA SER A 48 51.46 -23.07 13.10
C SER A 48 52.05 -22.77 11.72
N THR A 49 53.09 -21.93 11.65
CA THR A 49 53.69 -21.47 10.39
C THR A 49 55.21 -21.37 10.48
N VAL A 50 55.87 -21.39 9.32
CA VAL A 50 57.30 -21.10 9.20
C VAL A 50 57.46 -19.67 8.66
N GLU A 51 58.17 -18.84 9.42
CA GLU A 51 58.56 -17.49 9.00
C GLU A 51 59.92 -17.51 8.32
N ILE A 52 59.92 -17.21 7.02
CA ILE A 52 61.10 -17.24 6.16
C ILE A 52 61.55 -15.80 5.90
N LYS A 53 62.75 -15.44 6.36
CA LYS A 53 63.34 -14.12 6.13
C LYS A 53 64.06 -14.12 4.80
N VAL A 54 63.63 -13.24 3.90
CA VAL A 54 64.15 -13.13 2.54
C VAL A 54 64.88 -11.81 2.37
N PHE A 55 65.95 -11.83 1.57
CA PHE A 55 66.67 -10.65 1.11
C PHE A 55 66.54 -10.52 -0.41
N ILE A 56 66.14 -9.35 -0.88
CA ILE A 56 66.12 -8.95 -2.29
C ILE A 56 67.14 -7.83 -2.47
N GLU A 57 67.93 -7.89 -3.53
CA GLU A 57 68.97 -6.88 -3.77
C GLU A 57 68.37 -5.48 -4.03
N PRO A 58 69.09 -4.39 -3.69
CA PRO A 58 68.57 -3.02 -3.81
C PRO A 58 68.00 -2.66 -5.19
N THR A 59 68.67 -3.10 -6.25
CA THR A 59 68.27 -2.86 -7.65
C THR A 59 66.93 -3.50 -8.01
N TYR A 60 66.54 -4.56 -7.30
CA TYR A 60 65.30 -5.32 -7.53
C TYR A 60 64.21 -5.05 -6.48
N ALA A 61 64.49 -4.24 -5.46
CA ALA A 61 63.56 -3.94 -4.37
C ALA A 61 62.19 -3.45 -4.88
N ASN A 62 62.18 -2.62 -5.93
CA ASN A 62 60.96 -2.05 -6.53
C ASN A 62 60.07 -3.08 -7.26
N LEU A 63 60.54 -4.30 -7.49
CA LEU A 63 59.76 -5.38 -8.11
C LEU A 63 58.76 -6.00 -7.13
N VAL A 64 59.03 -5.89 -5.82
CA VAL A 64 58.10 -6.35 -4.79
C VAL A 64 57.15 -5.21 -4.43
N ARG A 65 55.88 -5.46 -4.62
CA ARG A 65 54.78 -4.53 -4.35
C ARG A 65 53.78 -5.16 -3.38
N LYS A 66 52.84 -4.37 -2.88
CA LYS A 66 51.85 -4.82 -1.89
C LYS A 66 51.13 -6.12 -2.28
N HIS A 67 50.80 -6.29 -3.57
CA HIS A 67 50.08 -7.47 -4.09
C HIS A 67 50.99 -8.53 -4.73
N THR A 68 52.30 -8.50 -4.46
CA THR A 68 53.21 -9.54 -4.94
C THR A 68 52.87 -10.88 -4.30
N ARG A 69 52.83 -11.93 -5.12
CA ARG A 69 52.63 -13.32 -4.67
C ARG A 69 53.94 -14.07 -4.79
N PHE A 70 54.33 -14.74 -3.70
CA PHE A 70 55.52 -15.58 -3.63
C PHE A 70 55.11 -17.05 -3.64
N TRP A 71 55.77 -17.89 -4.41
CA TRP A 71 55.54 -19.33 -4.38
C TRP A 71 56.86 -20.09 -4.32
N ASN A 72 56.78 -21.29 -3.76
CA ASN A 72 57.89 -22.23 -3.82
C ASN A 72 58.05 -22.70 -5.29
N ALA A 73 59.22 -22.43 -5.87
CA ALA A 73 59.57 -22.83 -7.23
C ALA A 73 60.30 -24.18 -7.26
N SER A 74 60.29 -24.89 -6.13
CA SER A 74 60.98 -26.16 -5.92
C SER A 74 59.97 -27.30 -5.98
N GLY A 75 60.21 -28.28 -6.84
CA GLY A 75 59.40 -29.50 -6.95
C GLY A 75 58.78 -29.69 -8.33
N ILE A 76 58.31 -30.92 -8.58
CA ILE A 76 57.58 -31.31 -9.78
C ILE A 76 56.09 -31.30 -9.42
N SER A 77 55.29 -30.43 -10.05
CA SER A 77 53.83 -30.47 -9.97
C SER A 77 53.28 -31.47 -11.00
N ILE A 78 52.65 -32.56 -10.56
CA ILE A 78 51.98 -33.53 -11.43
C ILE A 78 50.47 -33.41 -11.22
N ASP A 79 49.78 -32.81 -12.19
CA ASP A 79 48.32 -32.81 -12.23
C ASP A 79 47.83 -34.10 -12.92
N ALA A 80 47.31 -35.04 -12.13
CA ALA A 80 46.58 -36.20 -12.62
C ALA A 80 45.07 -35.97 -12.43
N ASN A 81 44.33 -35.81 -13.53
CA ASN A 81 42.87 -35.78 -13.51
C ASN A 81 42.31 -36.92 -14.38
N LEU A 82 41.00 -37.19 -14.25
CA LEU A 82 40.30 -38.24 -15.01
C LEU A 82 40.32 -38.04 -16.54
N SER A 83 40.93 -36.94 -17.03
CA SER A 83 41.04 -36.57 -18.44
C SER A 83 42.47 -36.69 -18.98
N GLY A 84 43.45 -37.10 -18.16
CA GLY A 84 44.85 -37.33 -18.56
C GLY A 84 45.88 -36.72 -17.61
N VAL A 85 47.16 -36.96 -17.89
CA VAL A 85 48.30 -36.39 -17.16
C VAL A 85 48.84 -35.19 -17.93
N LYS A 86 48.85 -33.99 -17.32
CA LYS A 86 49.43 -32.78 -17.91
C LYS A 86 50.76 -32.46 -17.23
N VAL A 87 51.87 -32.62 -17.95
CA VAL A 87 53.21 -32.28 -17.46
C VAL A 87 53.61 -30.92 -18.02
N ARG A 88 53.85 -29.93 -17.15
CA ARG A 88 54.36 -28.60 -17.58
C ARG A 88 55.90 -28.61 -17.54
N SER A 89 56.54 -28.39 -18.69
CA SER A 89 58.01 -28.45 -18.86
C SER A 89 58.74 -27.14 -18.55
N GLU A 90 58.04 -26.02 -18.40
CA GLU A 90 58.64 -24.68 -18.20
C GLU A 90 59.40 -24.53 -16.87
N SER A 91 59.21 -25.45 -15.91
CA SER A 91 59.86 -25.43 -14.60
C SER A 91 61.26 -26.05 -14.58
N LEU A 92 61.76 -26.63 -15.69
CA LEU A 92 62.96 -27.50 -15.66
C LEU A 92 64.27 -26.82 -15.23
N ALA A 93 64.43 -25.51 -15.41
CA ALA A 93 65.65 -24.80 -14.98
C ALA A 93 65.73 -24.57 -13.44
N SER A 94 64.61 -24.63 -12.70
CA SER A 94 64.58 -24.43 -11.24
C SER A 94 64.70 -25.72 -10.41
N ILE A 95 64.71 -26.90 -11.07
CA ILE A 95 64.59 -28.21 -10.42
C ILE A 95 65.84 -28.60 -9.61
N VAL A 96 67.00 -28.01 -9.88
CA VAL A 96 68.27 -28.51 -9.31
C VAL A 96 68.70 -27.79 -8.03
N ALA A 97 68.24 -26.57 -7.76
CA ALA A 97 68.69 -25.78 -6.60
C ALA A 97 67.60 -25.49 -5.54
N GLY A 98 66.32 -25.58 -5.92
CA GLY A 98 65.21 -25.07 -5.10
C GLY A 98 65.25 -23.55 -4.92
N GLY A 99 64.09 -22.91 -4.69
CA GLY A 99 64.02 -21.46 -4.53
C GLY A 99 62.60 -20.92 -4.40
N ILE A 100 62.49 -19.61 -4.28
CA ILE A 100 61.22 -18.88 -4.20
C ILE A 100 61.08 -18.04 -5.46
N ALA A 101 59.98 -18.13 -6.17
CA ALA A 101 59.67 -17.20 -7.25
C ALA A 101 58.55 -16.25 -6.84
N PHE A 102 58.51 -15.08 -7.46
CA PHE A 102 57.41 -14.14 -7.23
C PHE A 102 57.01 -13.38 -8.49
N ALA A 103 55.76 -12.94 -8.49
CA ALA A 103 55.23 -12.02 -9.48
C ALA A 103 54.14 -11.14 -8.86
N THR A 104 53.98 -9.94 -9.41
CA THR A 104 52.78 -9.14 -9.20
C THR A 104 51.81 -9.47 -10.32
N PRO A 105 50.55 -9.86 -10.01
CA PRO A 105 49.55 -10.19 -11.03
C PRO A 105 49.44 -9.10 -12.11
N GLU A 106 49.35 -9.50 -13.39
CA GLU A 106 49.37 -8.56 -14.52
C GLU A 106 48.20 -7.56 -14.50
N ASN A 107 47.10 -7.92 -13.82
CA ASN A 107 45.91 -7.09 -13.61
C ASN A 107 46.06 -6.06 -12.47
N ARG A 108 47.21 -6.02 -11.78
CA ARG A 108 47.51 -5.11 -10.64
C ARG A 108 48.73 -4.22 -10.93
N LYS A 109 48.78 -3.58 -12.10
CA LYS A 109 49.89 -2.68 -12.51
C LYS A 109 50.03 -1.45 -11.61
N ASP A 110 48.97 -1.07 -10.92
CA ASP A 110 48.84 0.05 -9.99
C ASP A 110 49.16 -0.32 -8.53
N SER A 111 49.63 -1.55 -8.27
CA SER A 111 49.96 -2.03 -6.92
C SER A 111 50.93 -1.07 -6.21
N PRO A 112 50.61 -0.57 -5.00
CA PRO A 112 51.49 0.37 -4.29
C PRO A 112 52.78 -0.31 -3.80
N PRO A 113 53.82 0.46 -3.43
CA PRO A 113 55.00 -0.07 -2.74
C PRO A 113 54.61 -0.94 -1.54
N THR A 114 55.35 -2.02 -1.30
CA THR A 114 55.09 -2.88 -0.14
C THR A 114 55.54 -2.22 1.16
N ASP A 115 54.83 -2.50 2.24
CA ASP A 115 55.32 -2.28 3.60
C ASP A 115 56.21 -3.47 3.98
N THR A 116 57.44 -3.22 4.42
CA THR A 116 58.42 -4.25 4.77
C THR A 116 58.10 -4.97 6.08
N ASN A 117 57.26 -4.37 6.92
CA ASN A 117 56.86 -4.94 8.20
C ASN A 117 55.74 -5.96 8.08
N LEU A 118 55.01 -5.96 6.95
CA LEU A 118 53.91 -6.89 6.73
C LEU A 118 54.43 -8.19 6.09
N PRO A 119 54.12 -9.36 6.67
CA PRO A 119 54.53 -10.63 6.10
C PRO A 119 53.72 -10.96 4.83
N PHE A 120 54.39 -11.53 3.83
CA PHE A 120 53.74 -12.10 2.65
C PHE A 120 53.43 -13.58 2.85
N ARG A 121 52.43 -14.12 2.15
CA ARG A 121 52.22 -15.58 2.07
C ARG A 121 53.16 -16.18 1.03
N LEU A 122 53.81 -17.29 1.41
CA LEU A 122 54.48 -18.18 0.47
C LEU A 122 53.53 -19.33 0.10
N TYR A 123 53.11 -19.36 -1.15
CA TYR A 123 52.28 -20.42 -1.72
C TYR A 123 53.11 -21.67 -1.99
N GLU A 124 52.45 -22.82 -1.97
CA GLU A 124 53.08 -24.13 -2.15
C GLU A 124 53.69 -24.30 -3.54
N ASP A 125 53.08 -23.75 -4.57
CA ASP A 125 53.55 -23.76 -5.94
C ASP A 125 52.95 -22.59 -6.75
N PHE A 126 53.31 -22.51 -8.04
CA PHE A 126 52.79 -21.48 -8.95
C PHE A 126 51.28 -21.55 -9.10
N ASP A 127 50.71 -22.75 -9.26
CA ASP A 127 49.29 -22.91 -9.51
C ASP A 127 48.46 -22.53 -8.27
N ALA A 128 48.95 -22.78 -7.04
CA ALA A 128 48.36 -22.33 -5.79
C ALA A 128 48.49 -20.80 -5.60
N ALA A 129 49.56 -20.18 -6.09
CA ALA A 129 49.69 -18.73 -6.11
C ALA A 129 48.76 -18.06 -7.12
N GLN A 130 48.44 -18.76 -8.22
CA GLN A 130 47.42 -18.35 -9.18
C GLN A 130 46.01 -18.71 -8.70
N ALA A 131 45.87 -19.73 -7.84
CA ALA A 131 44.60 -20.17 -7.32
C ALA A 131 43.92 -19.04 -6.55
N GLY A 132 42.61 -18.94 -6.76
CA GLY A 132 41.78 -17.97 -6.07
C GLY A 132 41.92 -18.03 -4.55
N ILE A 133 41.58 -16.93 -3.88
CA ILE A 133 41.57 -16.80 -2.43
C ILE A 133 40.60 -17.82 -1.84
N LYS A 134 41.12 -18.70 -0.98
CA LYS A 134 40.32 -19.69 -0.27
C LYS A 134 39.49 -19.00 0.82
N VAL A 135 38.18 -19.25 0.81
CA VAL A 135 37.23 -18.71 1.78
C VAL A 135 36.32 -19.84 2.26
N LYS A 136 36.13 -19.99 3.57
CA LYS A 136 35.15 -20.92 4.12
C LYS A 136 33.84 -20.18 4.41
N VAL A 137 32.72 -20.77 4.02
CA VAL A 137 31.40 -20.21 4.28
C VAL A 137 30.51 -21.29 4.88
N LYS A 138 29.98 -21.05 6.08
CA LYS A 138 28.96 -21.90 6.71
C LYS A 138 27.59 -21.57 6.12
N LEU A 139 26.92 -22.56 5.54
CA LEU A 139 25.65 -22.44 4.84
C LEU A 139 24.55 -23.16 5.62
N SER A 140 23.39 -22.52 5.79
CA SER A 140 22.17 -23.17 6.28
C SER A 140 21.27 -23.66 5.13
N ASP A 141 21.43 -23.09 3.93
CA ASP A 141 20.80 -23.57 2.70
C ASP A 141 21.91 -23.97 1.74
N PHE A 142 22.00 -25.26 1.42
CA PHE A 142 23.06 -25.85 0.59
C PHE A 142 22.51 -26.78 -0.50
N GLU A 143 21.19 -26.81 -0.66
CA GLU A 143 20.51 -27.66 -1.62
C GLU A 143 20.90 -27.30 -3.06
N GLY A 144 21.20 -28.32 -3.88
CA GLY A 144 21.56 -28.15 -5.29
C GLY A 144 22.93 -27.50 -5.54
N LEU A 145 23.73 -27.24 -4.49
CA LEU A 145 25.11 -26.79 -4.65
C LEU A 145 26.03 -27.98 -4.99
N GLN A 146 26.97 -27.77 -5.91
CA GLN A 146 27.89 -28.79 -6.39
C GLN A 146 29.32 -28.27 -6.44
N ALA A 147 30.24 -28.98 -5.78
CA ALA A 147 31.66 -28.71 -5.85
C ALA A 147 32.17 -28.73 -7.30
N GLY A 148 33.00 -27.75 -7.66
CA GLY A 148 33.54 -27.55 -9.00
C GLY A 148 32.58 -26.92 -10.01
N ARG A 149 31.27 -26.88 -9.73
CA ARG A 149 30.24 -26.39 -10.67
C ARG A 149 29.55 -25.11 -10.22
N THR A 150 29.23 -25.00 -8.93
CA THR A 150 28.53 -23.82 -8.39
C THR A 150 29.44 -22.59 -8.46
N PRO A 151 29.06 -21.54 -9.21
CA PRO A 151 29.84 -20.31 -9.26
C PRO A 151 29.56 -19.42 -8.05
N VAL A 152 30.53 -18.55 -7.73
CA VAL A 152 30.32 -17.43 -6.81
C VAL A 152 30.15 -16.16 -7.64
N MET A 153 29.05 -15.43 -7.43
CA MET A 153 28.62 -14.35 -8.30
C MET A 153 28.52 -13.02 -7.56
N TYR A 154 28.98 -11.94 -8.18
CA TYR A 154 28.77 -10.57 -7.75
C TYR A 154 28.14 -9.76 -8.89
N LYS A 155 26.92 -9.26 -8.70
CA LYS A 155 26.19 -8.47 -9.72
C LYS A 155 26.18 -9.13 -11.11
N GLY A 156 25.95 -10.45 -11.18
CA GLY A 156 25.92 -11.22 -12.44
C GLY A 156 27.28 -11.62 -13.00
N ILE A 157 28.38 -11.16 -12.40
CA ILE A 157 29.75 -11.53 -12.81
C ILE A 157 30.27 -12.66 -11.92
N GLN A 158 30.86 -13.68 -12.53
CA GLN A 158 31.50 -14.76 -11.78
C GLN A 158 32.82 -14.26 -11.17
N VAL A 159 32.91 -14.32 -9.85
CA VAL A 159 34.08 -13.89 -9.06
C VAL A 159 34.70 -15.06 -8.29
N GLY A 160 34.24 -16.28 -8.52
CA GLY A 160 34.80 -17.47 -7.89
C GLY A 160 34.02 -18.74 -8.19
N SER A 161 34.36 -19.81 -7.46
CA SER A 161 33.70 -21.12 -7.56
C SER A 161 33.73 -21.86 -6.23
N LEU A 162 32.73 -22.71 -6.01
CA LEU A 162 32.71 -23.68 -4.92
C LEU A 162 33.70 -24.81 -5.24
N LYS A 163 34.66 -25.08 -4.33
CA LYS A 163 35.68 -26.13 -4.49
C LYS A 163 35.34 -27.39 -3.70
N ALA A 164 34.80 -27.24 -2.49
CA ALA A 164 34.36 -28.37 -1.68
C ALA A 164 33.11 -27.98 -0.88
N LEU A 165 32.27 -28.97 -0.58
CA LEU A 165 31.10 -28.83 0.28
C LEU A 165 31.07 -30.02 1.23
N LYS A 166 31.09 -29.75 2.54
CA LYS A 166 31.00 -30.78 3.59
C LYS A 166 29.76 -30.51 4.40
N VAL A 167 28.79 -31.43 4.38
CA VAL A 167 27.59 -31.35 5.20
C VAL A 167 27.94 -31.76 6.62
N ASP A 168 27.49 -30.98 7.61
CA ASP A 168 27.72 -31.27 9.02
C ASP A 168 26.91 -32.52 9.43
N PRO A 169 27.34 -33.28 10.46
CA PRO A 169 26.67 -34.53 10.86
C PRO A 169 25.19 -34.38 11.24
N ASP A 170 24.77 -33.19 11.68
CA ASP A 170 23.39 -32.88 12.06
C ASP A 170 22.48 -32.55 10.86
N LEU A 171 23.04 -32.47 9.65
CA LEU A 171 22.36 -32.13 8.39
C LEU A 171 21.71 -30.73 8.37
N THR A 172 21.98 -29.88 9.36
CA THR A 172 21.39 -28.53 9.45
C THR A 172 22.25 -27.45 8.78
N SER A 173 23.55 -27.72 8.62
CA SER A 173 24.47 -26.82 7.93
C SER A 173 25.50 -27.56 7.09
N ALA A 174 26.14 -26.82 6.19
CA ALA A 174 27.26 -27.29 5.40
C ALA A 174 28.39 -26.26 5.40
N SER A 175 29.62 -26.74 5.47
CA SER A 175 30.84 -25.95 5.28
C SER A 175 31.25 -25.96 3.81
N ALA A 176 31.14 -24.81 3.14
CA ALA A 176 31.56 -24.60 1.76
C ALA A 176 32.96 -23.98 1.70
N GLU A 177 33.85 -24.58 0.92
CA GLU A 177 35.17 -24.01 0.59
C GLU A 177 35.09 -23.36 -0.79
N LEU A 178 35.21 -22.04 -0.85
CA LEU A 178 35.17 -21.24 -2.06
C LEU A 178 36.59 -20.85 -2.49
N ALA A 179 36.83 -20.76 -3.79
CA ALA A 179 38.00 -20.09 -4.35
C ALA A 179 37.54 -18.87 -5.13
N LEU A 180 37.92 -17.68 -4.66
CA LEU A 180 37.51 -16.38 -5.21
C LEU A 180 38.66 -15.72 -5.97
N ASP A 181 38.33 -14.88 -6.96
CA ASP A 181 39.33 -14.13 -7.70
C ASP A 181 40.25 -13.31 -6.75
N PRO A 182 41.58 -13.27 -6.96
CA PRO A 182 42.51 -12.40 -6.24
C PRO A 182 42.09 -10.92 -6.13
N LEU A 183 41.29 -10.41 -7.07
CA LEU A 183 40.73 -9.05 -7.02
C LEU A 183 39.73 -8.85 -5.86
N ALA A 184 39.13 -9.93 -5.34
CA ALA A 184 38.21 -9.87 -4.22
C ALA A 184 38.92 -9.67 -2.86
N GLU A 185 40.25 -9.82 -2.79
CA GLU A 185 41.03 -9.83 -1.53
C GLU A 185 40.70 -8.67 -0.59
N ASP A 186 40.73 -7.44 -1.14
CA ASP A 186 40.54 -6.19 -0.40
C ASP A 186 39.09 -6.00 0.08
N TYR A 187 38.18 -6.86 -0.40
CA TYR A 187 36.75 -6.86 -0.10
C TYR A 187 36.31 -8.08 0.71
N LEU A 188 37.22 -9.02 1.02
CA LEU A 188 36.98 -10.16 1.90
C LEU A 188 37.35 -9.76 3.32
N VAL A 189 36.44 -9.04 3.94
CA VAL A 189 36.62 -8.36 5.21
C VAL A 189 35.37 -8.52 6.06
N GLN A 190 35.45 -8.08 7.32
CA GLN A 190 34.28 -7.99 8.19
C GLN A 190 33.15 -7.19 7.51
N GLY A 191 31.95 -7.77 7.47
CA GLY A 191 30.78 -7.20 6.80
C GLY A 191 30.53 -7.72 5.38
N THR A 192 31.44 -8.52 4.83
CA THR A 192 31.18 -9.29 3.60
C THR A 192 30.13 -10.35 3.85
N GLN A 193 29.18 -10.49 2.92
CA GLN A 193 28.02 -11.36 3.10
C GLN A 193 27.87 -12.30 1.91
N PHE A 194 27.51 -13.54 2.21
CA PHE A 194 27.21 -14.58 1.23
C PHE A 194 25.76 -15.05 1.39
N TRP A 195 25.11 -15.46 0.31
CA TRP A 195 23.82 -16.15 0.35
C TRP A 195 23.65 -17.03 -0.88
N VAL A 196 22.82 -18.05 -0.80
CA VAL A 196 22.49 -18.90 -1.96
C VAL A 196 21.36 -18.27 -2.75
N VAL A 197 21.47 -18.33 -4.07
CA VAL A 197 20.41 -17.93 -5.00
C VAL A 197 19.99 -19.16 -5.80
N LYS A 198 18.69 -19.48 -5.71
CA LYS A 198 18.04 -20.55 -6.46
C LYS A 198 17.27 -19.94 -7.65
N PRO A 199 17.23 -20.59 -8.82
CA PRO A 199 16.38 -20.15 -9.91
C PRO A 199 14.91 -20.24 -9.49
N SER A 200 14.12 -19.20 -9.80
CA SER A 200 12.68 -19.21 -9.62
C SER A 200 11.99 -19.22 -10.98
N ILE A 201 10.97 -20.08 -11.12
CA ILE A 201 10.10 -20.11 -12.28
C ILE A 201 8.87 -19.28 -11.93
N SER A 202 8.67 -18.17 -12.64
CA SER A 202 7.47 -17.36 -12.52
C SER A 202 6.67 -17.38 -13.83
N LEU A 203 5.35 -17.20 -13.73
CA LEU A 203 4.45 -17.05 -14.89
C LEU A 203 4.80 -15.81 -15.75
N ALA A 204 5.63 -14.92 -15.19
CA ALA A 204 6.19 -13.75 -15.84
C ALA A 204 7.36 -13.98 -16.78
N GLY A 205 7.73 -15.24 -16.95
CA GLY A 205 8.99 -15.60 -17.56
C GLY A 205 10.02 -15.91 -16.49
N ILE A 206 11.17 -16.33 -16.98
CA ILE A 206 12.25 -16.84 -16.15
C ILE A 206 13.06 -15.65 -15.62
N THR A 207 12.94 -15.33 -14.33
CA THR A 207 13.92 -14.49 -13.64
C THR A 207 15.16 -15.33 -13.35
N GLY A 208 16.33 -14.86 -13.78
CA GLY A 208 17.56 -15.64 -13.68
C GLY A 208 17.70 -16.70 -14.77
N LEU A 209 17.42 -16.37 -16.05
CA LEU A 209 17.78 -17.21 -17.21
C LEU A 209 19.24 -17.70 -17.14
N GLU A 210 20.14 -16.91 -16.54
CA GLU A 210 21.51 -17.30 -16.21
C GLU A 210 21.57 -18.53 -15.30
N ALA A 211 20.71 -18.63 -14.27
CA ALA A 211 20.63 -19.75 -13.34
C ALA A 211 19.89 -20.97 -13.92
N LEU A 212 19.07 -20.82 -14.96
CA LEU A 212 18.50 -21.97 -15.68
C LEU A 212 19.56 -22.69 -16.53
N VAL A 213 20.58 -21.97 -17.00
CA VAL A 213 21.76 -22.55 -17.67
C VAL A 213 22.84 -22.96 -16.66
N LYS A 214 23.06 -22.16 -15.60
CA LYS A 214 24.20 -22.31 -14.67
C LYS A 214 23.87 -23.02 -13.35
N GLY A 215 22.59 -23.22 -13.02
CA GLY A 215 22.14 -23.79 -11.76
C GLY A 215 22.19 -22.82 -10.57
N ASN A 216 22.04 -23.37 -9.36
CA ASN A 216 22.17 -22.61 -8.11
C ASN A 216 23.57 -21.98 -7.99
N TYR A 217 23.63 -20.75 -7.48
CA TYR A 217 24.89 -20.05 -7.27
C TYR A 217 24.97 -19.39 -5.90
N ILE A 218 26.20 -19.09 -5.47
CA ILE A 218 26.44 -18.35 -4.22
C ILE A 218 26.67 -16.89 -4.60
N ALA A 219 25.83 -15.99 -4.11
CA ALA A 219 26.03 -14.56 -4.28
C ALA A 219 26.93 -14.00 -3.16
N ILE A 220 27.74 -13.01 -3.50
CA ILE A 220 28.57 -12.25 -2.54
C ILE A 220 28.20 -10.76 -2.56
N ARG A 221 28.14 -10.14 -1.38
CA ARG A 221 28.14 -8.68 -1.20
C ARG A 221 29.45 -8.26 -0.51
N PRO A 222 30.33 -7.52 -1.21
CA PRO A 222 31.56 -6.95 -0.65
C PRO A 222 31.34 -6.11 0.62
N GLY A 223 32.23 -6.30 1.59
CA GLY A 223 32.39 -5.40 2.74
C GLY A 223 33.10 -4.10 2.36
N ASP A 224 33.19 -3.17 3.30
CA ASP A 224 33.83 -1.87 3.09
C ASP A 224 35.37 -2.02 3.17
N LYS A 225 36.07 -1.55 2.12
CA LYS A 225 37.53 -1.61 2.04
C LYS A 225 38.18 -1.01 3.27
N GLY A 226 39.25 -1.66 3.75
CA GLY A 226 40.01 -1.22 4.93
C GLY A 226 39.49 -1.79 6.25
N SER A 227 38.35 -2.48 6.24
CA SER A 227 37.90 -3.29 7.39
C SER A 227 38.82 -4.51 7.60
N THR A 228 38.71 -5.14 8.77
CA THR A 228 39.53 -6.31 9.15
C THR A 228 39.37 -7.46 8.15
N PRO A 229 40.46 -8.01 7.58
CA PRO A 229 40.39 -9.16 6.69
C PRO A 229 39.72 -10.37 7.35
N GLU A 230 38.83 -11.04 6.62
CA GLU A 230 38.10 -12.21 7.10
C GLU A 230 38.10 -13.30 6.00
N ARG A 231 38.19 -14.56 6.41
CA ARG A 231 38.26 -15.73 5.50
C ARG A 231 37.27 -16.84 5.85
N GLU A 232 36.57 -16.69 6.97
CA GLU A 232 35.52 -17.60 7.40
C GLU A 232 34.24 -16.78 7.59
N PHE A 233 33.14 -17.16 6.96
CA PHE A 233 31.90 -16.40 6.97
C PHE A 233 30.71 -17.31 7.29
N ILE A 234 29.62 -16.71 7.77
CA ILE A 234 28.32 -17.36 7.88
C ILE A 234 27.41 -16.76 6.80
N ALA A 235 26.88 -17.61 5.93
CA ALA A 235 25.96 -17.17 4.90
C ALA A 235 24.63 -16.74 5.50
N ARG A 236 24.02 -15.73 4.88
CA ARG A 236 22.70 -15.28 5.24
C ARG A 236 21.63 -16.23 4.69
N PRO A 237 20.54 -16.47 5.45
CA PRO A 237 19.42 -17.28 4.97
C PRO A 237 18.71 -16.69 3.75
N LYS A 238 18.81 -15.38 3.56
CA LYS A 238 18.22 -14.65 2.43
C LYS A 238 19.11 -13.49 2.02
N ALA A 239 18.90 -13.01 0.80
CA ALA A 239 19.58 -11.83 0.28
C ALA A 239 19.54 -10.66 1.29
N PRO A 240 20.62 -9.89 1.40
CA PRO A 240 20.65 -8.73 2.25
C PRO A 240 19.70 -7.62 1.79
N PRO A 241 19.19 -6.80 2.72
CA PRO A 241 18.32 -5.68 2.39
C PRO A 241 19.07 -4.67 1.50
N LEU A 242 18.28 -3.83 0.83
CA LEU A 242 18.67 -2.80 -0.14
C LEU A 242 20.10 -2.27 0.05
N ASP A 243 20.95 -2.41 -0.97
CA ASP A 243 22.27 -1.76 -0.98
C ASP A 243 22.14 -0.30 -1.41
N LEU A 244 21.98 0.58 -0.42
CA LEU A 244 21.86 2.04 -0.58
C LEU A 244 23.10 2.71 -1.19
N ARG A 245 24.22 1.99 -1.35
CA ARG A 245 25.43 2.51 -2.01
C ARG A 245 25.34 2.45 -3.53
N SER A 246 24.40 1.67 -4.07
CA SER A 246 24.22 1.59 -5.52
C SER A 246 23.69 2.93 -6.06
N PRO A 247 24.25 3.48 -7.15
CA PRO A 247 23.75 4.73 -7.74
C PRO A 247 22.28 4.63 -8.15
N GLY A 248 21.54 5.73 -8.08
CA GLY A 248 20.11 5.81 -8.41
C GLY A 248 19.20 5.98 -7.20
N LEU A 249 17.90 5.88 -7.43
CA LEU A 249 16.88 6.20 -6.42
C LEU A 249 16.40 4.93 -5.71
N HIS A 250 16.58 4.92 -4.40
CA HIS A 250 16.15 3.84 -3.51
C HIS A 250 14.89 4.25 -2.77
N MET A 251 13.86 3.40 -2.81
CA MET A 251 12.57 3.72 -2.19
C MET A 251 11.89 2.49 -1.58
N VAL A 252 10.83 2.75 -0.83
CA VAL A 252 10.06 1.72 -0.15
C VAL A 252 8.59 1.83 -0.54
N LEU A 253 8.00 0.70 -0.94
CA LEU A 253 6.58 0.58 -1.23
C LEU A 253 5.87 -0.24 -0.13
N PHE A 254 4.63 0.14 0.17
CA PHE A 254 3.77 -0.54 1.16
C PHE A 254 2.55 -1.12 0.47
N THR A 255 2.23 -2.37 0.79
CA THR A 255 1.06 -3.09 0.29
C THR A 255 0.54 -4.06 1.36
N ASP A 256 -0.74 -4.39 1.30
CA ASP A 256 -1.36 -5.40 2.16
C ASP A 256 -1.12 -6.83 1.61
N ASN A 257 -0.86 -6.97 0.31
CA ASN A 257 -0.55 -8.24 -0.36
C ASN A 257 0.61 -8.08 -1.37
N LEU A 258 1.53 -9.06 -1.42
CA LEU A 258 2.65 -9.12 -2.35
C LEU A 258 2.20 -9.39 -3.80
N GLY A 259 1.09 -10.12 -3.98
CA GLY A 259 0.63 -10.55 -5.31
C GLY A 259 1.66 -11.46 -5.98
N SER A 260 1.93 -11.21 -7.27
CA SER A 260 2.92 -11.96 -8.05
C SER A 260 4.33 -11.35 -8.03
N LEU A 261 4.60 -10.41 -7.12
CA LEU A 261 5.89 -9.71 -7.07
C LEU A 261 6.96 -10.57 -6.39
N ASP A 262 8.17 -10.54 -6.94
CA ASP A 262 9.35 -11.19 -6.38
C ASP A 262 10.57 -10.27 -6.50
N VAL A 263 11.68 -10.65 -5.87
CA VAL A 263 12.97 -9.97 -6.07
C VAL A 263 13.37 -10.09 -7.53
N GLY A 264 13.68 -8.96 -8.16
CA GLY A 264 13.96 -8.87 -9.59
C GLY A 264 12.76 -8.49 -10.46
N SER A 265 11.52 -8.49 -9.92
CA SER A 265 10.35 -7.98 -10.66
C SER A 265 10.62 -6.57 -11.19
N PRO A 266 10.25 -6.27 -12.44
CA PRO A 266 10.59 -5.01 -13.07
C PRO A 266 9.76 -3.86 -12.49
N ILE A 267 10.37 -2.67 -12.44
CA ILE A 267 9.65 -1.41 -12.26
C ILE A 267 9.49 -0.75 -13.62
N LEU A 268 8.26 -0.44 -13.99
CA LEU A 268 7.87 0.00 -15.31
C LEU A 268 7.40 1.45 -15.29
N TYR A 269 7.95 2.28 -16.18
CA TYR A 269 7.42 3.60 -16.50
C TYR A 269 7.00 3.59 -17.96
N LYS A 270 5.71 3.86 -18.26
CA LYS A 270 5.18 3.77 -19.63
C LYS A 270 5.58 2.47 -20.35
N GLN A 271 5.49 1.34 -19.63
CA GLN A 271 5.87 -0.02 -20.08
C GLN A 271 7.38 -0.24 -20.33
N VAL A 272 8.25 0.72 -20.03
CA VAL A 272 9.71 0.56 -20.11
C VAL A 272 10.26 0.20 -18.74
N LYS A 273 11.14 -0.80 -18.67
CA LYS A 273 11.84 -1.17 -17.43
C LYS A 273 12.84 -0.09 -17.05
N VAL A 274 12.67 0.48 -15.86
CA VAL A 274 13.50 1.56 -15.32
C VAL A 274 14.12 1.22 -13.95
N GLY A 275 13.82 0.02 -13.44
CA GLY A 275 14.28 -0.41 -12.13
C GLY A 275 13.86 -1.85 -11.80
N SER A 276 14.06 -2.24 -10.55
CA SER A 276 13.68 -3.56 -10.05
C SER A 276 13.35 -3.58 -8.56
N VAL A 277 12.51 -4.55 -8.18
CA VAL A 277 12.30 -4.94 -6.78
C VAL A 277 13.56 -5.59 -6.25
N GLN A 278 14.05 -5.13 -5.10
CA GLN A 278 15.30 -5.59 -4.49
C GLN A 278 15.08 -6.48 -3.27
N SER A 279 13.98 -6.26 -2.52
CA SER A 279 13.66 -7.03 -1.32
C SER A 279 12.19 -6.88 -0.93
N TYR A 280 11.66 -7.82 -0.16
CA TYR A 280 10.38 -7.67 0.54
C TYR A 280 10.43 -8.33 1.92
N GLN A 281 9.64 -7.80 2.85
CA GLN A 281 9.48 -8.34 4.20
C GLN A 281 8.18 -7.86 4.83
N PHE A 282 7.68 -8.60 5.82
CA PHE A 282 6.61 -8.09 6.68
C PHE A 282 7.09 -6.89 7.50
N SER A 283 6.17 -5.96 7.75
CA SER A 283 6.36 -4.86 8.69
C SER A 283 6.50 -5.40 10.12
N ARG A 284 7.00 -4.58 11.05
CA ARG A 284 7.16 -4.97 12.47
C ARG A 284 5.84 -5.40 13.11
N THR A 285 4.73 -4.80 12.69
CA THR A 285 3.37 -5.13 13.16
C THR A 285 2.75 -6.32 12.44
N LYS A 286 3.43 -6.89 11.43
CA LYS A 286 2.96 -7.97 10.53
C LYS A 286 1.66 -7.67 9.78
N LYS A 287 1.17 -6.43 9.80
CA LYS A 287 -0.06 -6.02 9.12
C LYS A 287 0.12 -5.68 7.64
N GLN A 288 1.35 -5.38 7.21
CA GLN A 288 1.65 -4.91 5.86
C GLN A 288 2.99 -5.46 5.36
N LEU A 289 3.15 -5.58 4.04
CA LEU A 289 4.42 -5.85 3.40
C LEU A 289 5.15 -4.56 3.06
N VAL A 290 6.47 -4.62 3.21
CA VAL A 290 7.42 -3.55 2.93
C VAL A 290 8.31 -4.04 1.79
N ILE A 291 8.23 -3.39 0.64
CA ILE A 291 8.95 -3.74 -0.57
C ILE A 291 10.04 -2.70 -0.80
N GLY A 292 11.29 -3.13 -0.85
CA GLY A 292 12.43 -2.31 -1.22
C GLY A 292 12.61 -2.27 -2.73
N VAL A 293 12.66 -1.08 -3.30
CA VAL A 293 12.71 -0.84 -4.76
C VAL A 293 13.89 0.07 -5.11
N HIS A 294 14.51 -0.20 -6.26
CA HIS A 294 15.57 0.61 -6.84
C HIS A 294 15.21 1.02 -8.27
N ILE A 295 15.35 2.32 -8.54
CA ILE A 295 15.25 2.94 -9.87
C ILE A 295 16.67 3.31 -10.31
N GLU A 296 17.02 2.99 -11.56
CA GLU A 296 18.34 3.28 -12.09
C GLU A 296 18.61 4.79 -12.16
N LYS A 297 19.89 5.18 -12.09
CA LYS A 297 20.30 6.58 -11.95
C LYS A 297 19.78 7.49 -13.07
N GLU A 298 19.75 7.00 -14.30
CA GLU A 298 19.25 7.75 -15.46
C GLU A 298 17.73 8.02 -15.40
N TYR A 299 16.98 7.26 -14.60
CA TYR A 299 15.52 7.36 -14.46
C TYR A 299 15.06 7.95 -13.12
N GLU A 300 15.98 8.38 -12.25
CA GLU A 300 15.64 8.82 -10.88
C GLU A 300 14.65 10.00 -10.87
N ASN A 301 14.72 10.89 -11.86
CA ASN A 301 13.86 12.07 -12.00
C ASN A 301 12.43 11.75 -12.47
N LEU A 302 12.15 10.50 -12.85
CA LEU A 302 10.78 10.08 -13.20
C LEU A 302 9.89 9.95 -11.97
N VAL A 303 10.47 9.81 -10.78
CA VAL A 303 9.75 9.63 -9.51
C VAL A 303 9.85 10.87 -8.65
N ASN A 304 8.70 11.33 -8.16
CA ASN A 304 8.60 12.48 -7.29
C ASN A 304 7.44 12.29 -6.28
N ALA A 305 7.09 13.31 -5.48
CA ALA A 305 6.08 13.15 -4.43
C ALA A 305 4.64 12.89 -4.95
N SER A 306 4.35 13.24 -6.20
CA SER A 306 3.07 12.96 -6.84
C SER A 306 2.97 11.55 -7.41
N THR A 307 4.09 10.81 -7.51
CA THR A 307 4.12 9.49 -8.14
C THR A 307 3.16 8.51 -7.46
N ARG A 308 2.48 7.71 -8.29
CA ARG A 308 1.55 6.65 -7.87
C ARG A 308 2.03 5.33 -8.47
N PHE A 309 2.14 4.30 -7.63
CA PHE A 309 2.62 2.97 -8.01
C PHE A 309 1.49 1.96 -7.93
N TRP A 310 1.33 1.09 -8.92
CA TRP A 310 0.36 0.00 -8.88
C TRP A 310 0.97 -1.31 -9.35
N ASN A 311 0.35 -2.41 -8.92
CA ASN A 311 0.68 -3.72 -9.43
C ASN A 311 0.22 -3.81 -10.89
N ALA A 312 1.16 -4.04 -11.81
CA ALA A 312 0.88 -4.23 -13.23
C ALA A 312 0.52 -5.69 -13.58
N SER A 313 0.57 -6.59 -12.59
CA SER A 313 0.21 -7.98 -12.72
C SER A 313 -1.28 -8.19 -12.42
N GLY A 314 -2.08 -8.53 -13.42
CA GLY A 314 -3.46 -8.97 -13.18
C GLY A 314 -4.37 -8.93 -14.41
N ILE A 315 -5.35 -9.82 -14.44
CA ILE A 315 -6.50 -9.74 -15.34
C ILE A 315 -7.62 -9.04 -14.58
N THR A 316 -8.03 -7.84 -15.00
CA THR A 316 -9.22 -7.17 -14.46
C THR A 316 -10.41 -7.50 -15.35
N LEU A 317 -11.30 -8.39 -14.90
CA LEU A 317 -12.59 -8.67 -15.53
C LEU A 317 -13.66 -7.74 -14.92
N THR A 318 -14.03 -6.68 -15.62
CA THR A 318 -15.20 -5.87 -15.26
C THR A 318 -16.46 -6.44 -15.93
N GLY A 319 -17.35 -7.03 -15.13
CA GLY A 319 -18.68 -7.48 -15.56
C GLY A 319 -19.78 -6.71 -14.81
N GLY A 320 -20.65 -6.02 -15.54
CA GLY A 320 -21.86 -5.40 -15.03
C GLY A 320 -23.10 -6.10 -15.60
N LEU A 321 -24.12 -6.33 -14.76
CA LEU A 321 -25.35 -7.08 -15.12
C LEU A 321 -26.17 -6.44 -16.26
N THR A 322 -25.87 -5.21 -16.67
CA THR A 322 -26.60 -4.46 -17.71
C THR A 322 -25.72 -3.97 -18.87
N GLY A 323 -24.39 -4.18 -18.83
CA GLY A 323 -23.43 -3.53 -19.74
C GLY A 323 -22.56 -4.44 -20.61
N GLY A 324 -22.71 -5.76 -20.50
CA GLY A 324 -21.87 -6.74 -21.20
C GLY A 324 -20.48 -6.92 -20.57
N ILE A 325 -19.73 -7.93 -21.05
CA ILE A 325 -18.36 -8.22 -20.61
C ILE A 325 -17.40 -7.38 -21.47
N GLN A 326 -16.72 -6.41 -20.86
CA GLN A 326 -15.61 -5.70 -21.52
C GLN A 326 -14.29 -6.40 -21.18
N VAL A 327 -13.66 -7.01 -22.19
CA VAL A 327 -12.31 -7.58 -22.08
C VAL A 327 -11.31 -6.55 -22.62
N LYS A 328 -10.59 -5.87 -21.74
CA LYS A 328 -9.42 -5.07 -22.13
C LYS A 328 -8.24 -6.02 -22.32
N SER A 329 -7.92 -6.33 -23.57
CA SER A 329 -6.72 -7.08 -23.94
C SER A 329 -5.53 -6.12 -24.05
N GLU A 330 -4.95 -5.71 -22.93
CA GLU A 330 -3.57 -5.20 -22.96
C GLU A 330 -2.61 -6.33 -23.38
N SER A 331 -1.40 -6.00 -23.82
CA SER A 331 -0.53 -6.99 -24.46
C SER A 331 -0.27 -8.19 -23.53
N LEU A 332 -0.35 -9.39 -24.08
CA LEU A 332 -0.11 -10.62 -23.33
C LEU A 332 1.32 -10.62 -22.73
N GLN A 333 2.27 -9.92 -23.34
CA GLN A 333 3.63 -9.75 -22.80
C GLN A 333 3.67 -8.91 -21.51
N SER A 334 2.86 -7.84 -21.39
CA SER A 334 2.76 -7.04 -20.16
C SER A 334 2.02 -7.75 -19.04
N LEU A 335 1.03 -8.60 -19.39
CA LEU A 335 0.29 -9.42 -18.44
C LEU A 335 1.13 -10.58 -17.89
N MET A 336 2.06 -11.11 -18.70
CA MET A 336 2.97 -12.15 -18.26
C MET A 336 4.02 -11.56 -17.33
N ALA A 337 4.87 -10.64 -17.77
CA ALA A 337 6.10 -10.21 -17.06
C ALA A 337 5.92 -9.73 -15.60
N GLY A 338 4.70 -9.34 -15.22
CA GLY A 338 4.37 -8.84 -13.90
C GLY A 338 5.24 -7.65 -13.49
N GLY A 339 4.98 -7.09 -12.32
CA GLY A 339 5.83 -6.04 -11.75
C GLY A 339 5.05 -4.81 -11.30
N ILE A 340 5.76 -3.71 -11.16
CA ILE A 340 5.21 -2.49 -10.59
C ILE A 340 5.27 -1.40 -11.64
N ALA A 341 4.11 -0.89 -12.05
CA ALA A 341 4.05 0.28 -12.91
C ALA A 341 3.84 1.54 -12.08
N PHE A 342 4.26 2.67 -12.62
CA PHE A 342 3.98 3.96 -12.01
C PHE A 342 3.76 5.06 -13.03
N GLU A 343 3.14 6.14 -12.55
CA GLU A 343 2.95 7.38 -13.27
C GLU A 343 3.06 8.56 -12.29
N THR A 344 3.48 9.70 -12.80
CA THR A 344 3.82 10.90 -12.03
C THR A 344 2.95 12.06 -12.52
N PRO A 345 1.77 12.27 -11.90
CA PRO A 345 0.77 13.23 -12.38
C PRO A 345 1.23 14.69 -12.33
N GLU A 346 2.04 15.07 -11.34
CA GLU A 346 2.57 16.43 -11.20
C GLU A 346 4.09 16.41 -11.38
N ALA A 347 4.61 17.04 -12.43
CA ALA A 347 6.03 16.95 -12.80
C ALA A 347 6.99 17.55 -11.75
N THR A 348 6.53 18.49 -10.92
CA THR A 348 7.40 19.35 -10.08
C THR A 348 7.29 19.11 -8.57
N ALA A 349 6.55 18.09 -8.14
CA ALA A 349 6.32 17.84 -6.71
C ALA A 349 7.57 17.29 -5.99
N PRO A 350 8.17 18.00 -5.01
CA PRO A 350 9.48 17.63 -4.46
C PRO A 350 9.44 16.40 -3.53
N LEU A 351 10.45 15.52 -3.63
CA LEU A 351 10.64 14.41 -2.67
C LEU A 351 11.09 14.95 -1.31
N GLN A 352 10.36 14.57 -0.25
CA GLN A 352 10.60 15.10 1.11
C GLN A 352 11.61 14.30 1.93
N LYS A 353 11.98 13.09 1.48
CA LYS A 353 12.84 12.16 2.23
C LYS A 353 13.93 11.58 1.33
N ARG A 354 15.10 11.33 1.92
CA ARG A 354 16.22 10.62 1.27
C ARG A 354 15.83 9.22 0.78
N ILE A 355 14.94 8.54 1.50
CA ILE A 355 14.32 7.28 1.09
C ILE A 355 12.81 7.51 1.07
N PRO A 356 12.23 7.82 -0.11
CA PRO A 356 10.81 8.08 -0.21
C PRO A 356 9.98 6.81 -0.01
N ARG A 357 8.73 7.00 0.39
CA ARG A 357 7.79 5.96 0.80
C ARG A 357 6.50 6.15 0.03
N PHE A 358 6.03 5.12 -0.65
CA PHE A 358 4.79 5.17 -1.42
C PHE A 358 3.89 3.97 -1.11
N ARG A 359 2.59 4.13 -1.36
CA ARG A 359 1.67 2.99 -1.39
C ARG A 359 1.76 2.33 -2.76
N LEU A 360 1.76 1.00 -2.76
CA LEU A 360 1.54 0.19 -3.95
C LEU A 360 0.05 -0.17 -4.00
N TYR A 361 -0.65 0.32 -5.02
CA TYR A 361 -2.05 0.04 -5.26
C TYR A 361 -2.24 -1.29 -5.99
N THR A 362 -3.45 -1.84 -5.92
CA THR A 362 -3.82 -3.11 -6.58
C THR A 362 -3.77 -3.03 -8.10
N ASP A 363 -4.12 -1.87 -8.66
CA ASP A 363 -4.26 -1.63 -10.09
C ASP A 363 -4.18 -0.12 -10.39
N ARG A 364 -4.14 0.22 -11.68
CA ARG A 364 -4.03 1.61 -12.14
C ARG A 364 -5.26 2.44 -11.74
N ASP A 365 -6.45 1.88 -11.81
CA ASP A 365 -7.69 2.61 -11.53
C ASP A 365 -7.73 3.01 -10.05
N ALA A 366 -7.33 2.13 -9.13
CA ALA A 366 -7.17 2.43 -7.72
C ALA A 366 -6.06 3.46 -7.46
N ALA A 367 -4.96 3.43 -8.21
CA ALA A 367 -3.86 4.40 -8.07
C ALA A 367 -4.23 5.80 -8.57
N MET A 368 -5.09 5.87 -9.58
CA MET A 368 -5.52 7.11 -10.24
C MET A 368 -6.85 7.65 -9.72
N GLN A 369 -7.50 6.94 -8.79
CA GLN A 369 -8.75 7.38 -8.18
C GLN A 369 -8.60 8.75 -7.51
N GLN A 370 -9.11 9.77 -8.21
CA GLN A 370 -9.24 11.13 -7.70
C GLN A 370 -10.34 11.19 -6.64
N GLY A 371 -10.23 12.15 -5.71
CA GLY A 371 -11.27 12.43 -4.74
C GLY A 371 -10.75 12.64 -3.31
N VAL A 372 -11.67 13.04 -2.43
CA VAL A 372 -11.42 13.25 -1.00
C VAL A 372 -12.00 12.09 -0.21
N ALA A 373 -11.16 11.45 0.59
CA ALA A 373 -11.61 10.42 1.53
C ALA A 373 -12.40 11.08 2.68
N VAL A 374 -13.58 10.53 2.94
CA VAL A 374 -14.45 10.95 4.04
C VAL A 374 -14.93 9.75 4.83
N THR A 375 -15.17 9.95 6.12
CA THR A 375 -15.71 8.94 7.01
C THR A 375 -17.14 9.35 7.40
N ILE A 376 -18.10 8.46 7.23
CA ILE A 376 -19.51 8.71 7.56
C ILE A 376 -19.95 7.71 8.63
N LYS A 377 -20.28 8.19 9.82
CA LYS A 377 -20.82 7.38 10.92
C LYS A 377 -22.32 7.19 10.71
N VAL A 378 -22.77 5.94 10.71
CA VAL A 378 -24.17 5.54 10.66
C VAL A 378 -24.50 4.68 11.88
N ALA A 379 -25.77 4.66 12.31
CA ALA A 379 -26.21 3.78 13.38
C ALA A 379 -26.19 2.30 12.96
N ARG A 380 -26.55 2.02 11.70
CA ARG A 380 -26.61 0.66 11.11
C ARG A 380 -26.18 0.71 9.66
N ALA A 381 -25.69 -0.41 9.15
CA ALA A 381 -25.25 -0.56 7.76
C ALA A 381 -26.06 -1.62 6.98
N ASP A 382 -27.28 -1.93 7.43
CA ASP A 382 -28.16 -2.89 6.77
C ASP A 382 -28.37 -2.50 5.30
N GLY A 383 -27.92 -3.34 4.36
CA GLY A 383 -28.03 -3.09 2.92
C GLY A 383 -26.96 -2.19 2.30
N LEU A 384 -26.02 -1.67 3.09
CA LEU A 384 -24.83 -0.96 2.60
C LEU A 384 -23.66 -1.95 2.41
N ARG A 385 -22.82 -1.71 1.40
CA ARG A 385 -21.64 -2.53 1.09
C ARG A 385 -20.51 -1.69 0.50
N SER A 386 -19.31 -2.26 0.42
CA SER A 386 -18.26 -1.68 -0.42
C SER A 386 -18.79 -1.53 -1.86
N GLY A 387 -18.57 -0.36 -2.45
CA GLY A 387 -19.12 0.03 -3.74
C GLY A 387 -20.50 0.69 -3.70
N THR A 388 -21.18 0.79 -2.55
CA THR A 388 -22.45 1.55 -2.44
C THR A 388 -22.23 3.01 -2.88
N PRO A 389 -23.05 3.56 -3.80
CA PRO A 389 -22.86 4.91 -4.30
C PRO A 389 -23.26 5.98 -3.27
N ILE A 390 -22.56 7.11 -3.33
CA ILE A 390 -22.97 8.37 -2.70
C ILE A 390 -23.52 9.25 -3.81
N ARG A 391 -24.76 9.71 -3.65
CA ARG A 391 -25.51 10.43 -4.67
C ARG A 391 -25.86 11.84 -4.26
N PHE A 392 -25.90 12.73 -5.24
CA PHE A 392 -26.49 14.06 -5.10
C PHE A 392 -27.40 14.34 -6.29
N LYS A 393 -28.69 14.54 -6.04
CA LYS A 393 -29.70 14.78 -7.07
C LYS A 393 -29.70 13.69 -8.14
N GLY A 394 -29.49 12.44 -7.73
CA GLY A 394 -29.47 11.27 -8.63
C GLY A 394 -28.15 11.03 -9.38
N LEU A 395 -27.12 11.87 -9.20
CA LEU A 395 -25.79 11.65 -9.77
C LEU A 395 -24.86 10.98 -8.75
N ASP A 396 -24.10 9.97 -9.18
CA ASP A 396 -23.07 9.34 -8.35
C ASP A 396 -21.89 10.32 -8.20
N VAL A 397 -21.69 10.83 -6.98
CA VAL A 397 -20.65 11.80 -6.63
C VAL A 397 -19.54 11.20 -5.77
N GLY A 398 -19.70 9.95 -5.35
CA GLY A 398 -18.74 9.19 -4.58
C GLY A 398 -19.18 7.74 -4.37
N LYS A 399 -18.40 6.99 -3.59
CA LYS A 399 -18.71 5.59 -3.25
C LYS A 399 -18.13 5.20 -1.89
N ILE A 400 -18.75 4.21 -1.25
CA ILE A 400 -18.22 3.54 -0.06
C ILE A 400 -17.06 2.63 -0.48
N GLU A 401 -15.90 2.75 0.17
CA GLU A 401 -14.71 1.91 -0.03
C GLU A 401 -14.68 0.75 0.96
N SER A 402 -14.90 1.02 2.25
CA SER A 402 -14.98 -0.01 3.30
C SER A 402 -16.03 0.33 4.35
N ILE A 403 -16.43 -0.70 5.10
CA ILE A 403 -17.40 -0.62 6.18
C ILE A 403 -16.75 -1.30 7.39
N ASP A 404 -16.56 -0.52 8.45
CA ASP A 404 -15.90 -0.96 9.67
C ASP A 404 -16.83 -0.69 10.86
N LEU A 405 -16.76 -1.53 11.90
CA LEU A 405 -17.49 -1.28 13.14
C LEU A 405 -16.69 -0.28 14.01
N SER A 406 -17.36 0.63 14.71
CA SER A 406 -16.65 1.52 15.65
C SER A 406 -16.04 0.72 16.81
N ASP A 407 -14.98 1.25 17.43
CA ASP A 407 -14.25 0.57 18.51
C ASP A 407 -15.16 0.21 19.71
N ASP A 408 -16.21 1.01 19.95
CA ASP A 408 -17.23 0.81 20.98
C ASP A 408 -18.38 -0.13 20.56
N LEU A 409 -18.36 -0.61 19.31
CA LEU A 409 -19.39 -1.45 18.69
C LEU A 409 -20.80 -0.83 18.60
N GLN A 410 -20.95 0.48 18.86
CA GLN A 410 -22.26 1.14 18.89
C GLN A 410 -22.68 1.74 17.53
N SER A 411 -21.76 1.83 16.59
CA SER A 411 -21.99 2.46 15.29
C SER A 411 -21.16 1.83 14.19
N VAL A 412 -21.50 2.13 12.94
CA VAL A 412 -20.74 1.69 11.78
C VAL A 412 -20.05 2.89 11.14
N MET A 413 -18.77 2.73 10.86
CA MET A 413 -17.91 3.71 10.21
C MET A 413 -17.79 3.36 8.73
N LEU A 414 -18.43 4.15 7.87
CA LEU A 414 -18.30 4.01 6.43
C LEU A 414 -17.10 4.83 5.95
N GLN A 415 -16.08 4.16 5.39
CA GLN A 415 -15.00 4.85 4.69
C GLN A 415 -15.42 5.06 3.25
N ALA A 416 -15.47 6.30 2.79
CA ALA A 416 -15.95 6.66 1.48
C ALA A 416 -14.99 7.60 0.76
N ARG A 417 -15.12 7.66 -0.57
CA ARG A 417 -14.42 8.62 -1.40
C ARG A 417 -15.40 9.45 -2.21
N ILE A 418 -15.26 10.76 -2.11
CA ILE A 418 -16.00 11.72 -2.92
C ILE A 418 -15.15 12.09 -4.13
N THR A 419 -15.61 11.72 -5.32
CA THR A 419 -14.87 11.91 -6.58
C THR A 419 -15.30 13.19 -7.30
N GLU A 420 -16.59 13.52 -7.24
CA GLU A 420 -17.14 14.70 -7.91
C GLU A 420 -17.28 15.88 -6.96
N VAL A 421 -16.85 17.06 -7.41
CA VAL A 421 -16.92 18.32 -6.65
C VAL A 421 -16.55 18.22 -5.15
N PRO A 422 -15.43 17.55 -4.78
CA PRO A 422 -15.13 17.22 -3.39
C PRO A 422 -15.05 18.43 -2.47
N GLY A 423 -14.56 19.59 -2.95
CA GLY A 423 -14.52 20.83 -2.16
C GLY A 423 -15.89 21.42 -1.80
N ARG A 424 -16.97 20.99 -2.48
CA ARG A 424 -18.35 21.37 -2.16
C ARG A 424 -19.05 20.35 -1.25
N ILE A 425 -18.58 19.11 -1.24
CA ILE A 425 -19.19 18.01 -0.46
C ILE A 425 -18.44 17.79 0.85
N ALA A 426 -17.12 17.64 0.82
CA ALA A 426 -16.27 17.41 1.99
C ALA A 426 -16.00 18.72 2.76
N ARG A 427 -17.07 19.35 3.25
CA ARG A 427 -17.05 20.62 3.97
C ARG A 427 -18.05 20.66 5.11
N VAL A 428 -17.81 21.59 6.03
CA VAL A 428 -18.68 21.82 7.18
C VAL A 428 -20.09 22.18 6.72
N GLY A 429 -21.08 21.50 7.30
CA GLY A 429 -22.51 21.69 7.03
C GLY A 429 -23.10 20.78 5.95
N SER A 430 -22.30 19.94 5.28
CA SER A 430 -22.85 18.92 4.39
C SER A 430 -23.54 17.82 5.20
N GLN A 431 -24.69 17.38 4.71
CA GLN A 431 -25.54 16.40 5.39
C GLN A 431 -25.64 15.13 4.54
N PHE A 432 -25.54 13.97 5.17
CA PHE A 432 -25.61 12.66 4.53
C PHE A 432 -26.75 11.86 5.17
N TRP A 433 -27.45 11.02 4.42
CA TRP A 433 -28.42 10.07 4.97
C TRP A 433 -28.53 8.83 4.10
N VAL A 434 -29.00 7.74 4.69
CA VAL A 434 -29.23 6.48 3.97
C VAL A 434 -30.61 6.52 3.32
N VAL A 435 -30.68 6.26 2.02
CA VAL A 435 -31.94 6.12 1.29
C VAL A 435 -32.32 4.64 1.22
N LYS A 436 -33.45 4.32 1.85
CA LYS A 436 -34.01 2.97 1.98
C LYS A 436 -35.43 2.92 1.39
N PRO A 437 -35.91 1.74 0.96
CA PRO A 437 -37.25 1.63 0.38
C PRO A 437 -38.31 1.90 1.46
N GLU A 438 -39.26 2.77 1.15
CA GLU A 438 -40.43 3.03 1.99
C GLU A 438 -41.65 2.37 1.35
N LEU A 439 -42.12 1.28 1.98
CA LEU A 439 -43.32 0.55 1.58
C LEU A 439 -44.41 0.79 2.63
N GLY A 440 -45.46 1.51 2.26
CA GLY A 440 -46.62 1.75 3.11
C GLY A 440 -47.89 1.94 2.30
N LEU A 441 -49.05 1.74 2.93
CA LEU A 441 -50.37 1.89 2.30
C LEU A 441 -50.68 3.34 1.84
N MET A 442 -49.97 4.33 2.40
CA MET A 442 -50.20 5.77 2.12
C MET A 442 -49.02 6.49 1.45
N LYS A 443 -47.80 5.97 1.62
CA LYS A 443 -46.60 6.56 1.05
C LYS A 443 -45.69 5.44 0.56
N THR A 444 -45.48 5.42 -0.75
CA THR A 444 -44.48 4.59 -1.41
C THR A 444 -43.40 5.51 -1.95
N ALA A 445 -42.17 5.35 -1.46
CA ALA A 445 -41.03 6.17 -1.86
C ALA A 445 -39.76 5.33 -1.96
N ASN A 446 -38.82 5.79 -2.79
CA ASN A 446 -37.53 5.16 -3.02
C ASN A 446 -37.62 3.69 -3.45
N LEU A 447 -38.66 3.30 -4.19
CA LEU A 447 -38.90 1.90 -4.59
C LEU A 447 -37.82 1.37 -5.53
N GLU A 448 -37.11 2.24 -6.23
CA GLU A 448 -35.94 1.89 -7.05
C GLU A 448 -34.82 1.22 -6.25
N THR A 449 -34.76 1.47 -4.93
CA THR A 449 -33.80 0.83 -4.03
C THR A 449 -34.09 -0.66 -3.79
N LEU A 450 -35.29 -1.15 -4.13
CA LEU A 450 -35.60 -2.58 -4.08
C LEU A 450 -34.79 -3.39 -5.11
N VAL A 451 -34.46 -2.76 -6.24
CA VAL A 451 -33.71 -3.39 -7.33
C VAL A 451 -32.24 -2.97 -7.32
N THR A 452 -31.98 -1.67 -7.13
CA THR A 452 -30.61 -1.12 -7.19
C THR A 452 -29.84 -1.26 -5.87
N GLY A 453 -30.55 -1.54 -4.78
CA GLY A 453 -30.01 -1.52 -3.41
C GLY A 453 -30.04 -0.12 -2.79
N GLN A 454 -29.77 -0.05 -1.49
CA GLN A 454 -29.68 1.20 -0.76
C GLN A 454 -28.45 2.02 -1.18
N TYR A 455 -28.55 3.34 -1.06
CA TYR A 455 -27.47 4.28 -1.34
C TYR A 455 -27.41 5.39 -0.28
N ILE A 456 -26.32 6.15 -0.28
CA ILE A 456 -26.19 7.35 0.55
C ILE A 456 -26.54 8.56 -0.31
N GLU A 457 -27.42 9.44 0.15
CA GLU A 457 -27.62 10.75 -0.48
C GLU A 457 -26.85 11.80 0.31
N VAL A 458 -26.31 12.81 -0.38
CA VAL A 458 -25.63 13.95 0.25
C VAL A 458 -26.26 15.26 -0.18
N GLN A 459 -26.51 16.15 0.78
CA GLN A 459 -26.87 17.54 0.56
C GLN A 459 -25.65 18.41 0.90
N PRO A 460 -24.96 19.01 -0.11
CA PRO A 460 -23.88 19.95 0.13
C PRO A 460 -24.35 21.16 0.93
N ALA A 461 -23.52 21.64 1.86
CA ALA A 461 -23.79 22.86 2.62
C ALA A 461 -24.04 24.06 1.71
N ALA A 462 -24.95 24.97 2.03
CA ALA A 462 -25.15 26.18 1.22
C ALA A 462 -23.98 27.18 1.34
N ARG A 463 -23.34 27.25 2.52
CA ARG A 463 -22.23 28.17 2.82
C ARG A 463 -20.91 27.40 2.94
N GLN A 464 -19.81 28.05 2.57
CA GLN A 464 -18.47 27.48 2.72
C GLN A 464 -17.92 27.82 4.11
N LEU A 465 -17.95 26.83 5.02
CA LEU A 465 -17.52 26.98 6.41
C LEU A 465 -16.19 26.24 6.73
N GLY A 466 -15.48 25.80 5.70
CA GLY A 466 -14.20 25.07 5.82
C GLY A 466 -14.31 23.57 5.45
N PRO A 467 -13.18 22.88 5.21
CA PRO A 467 -13.17 21.46 4.87
C PRO A 467 -13.57 20.59 6.07
N GLN A 468 -14.27 19.48 5.81
CA GLN A 468 -14.64 18.48 6.81
C GLN A 468 -14.61 17.10 6.14
N THR A 469 -14.02 16.12 6.81
CA THR A 469 -13.87 14.75 6.28
C THR A 469 -14.52 13.70 7.17
N SER A 470 -15.13 14.07 8.29
CA SER A 470 -15.86 13.15 9.17
C SER A 470 -17.28 13.65 9.37
N PHE A 471 -18.27 12.79 9.15
CA PHE A 471 -19.69 13.14 9.17
C PHE A 471 -20.48 12.12 9.99
N VAL A 472 -21.62 12.55 10.50
CA VAL A 472 -22.64 11.66 11.07
C VAL A 472 -23.84 11.73 10.13
N ALA A 473 -24.29 10.58 9.65
CA ALA A 473 -25.47 10.51 8.80
C ALA A 473 -26.73 10.80 9.61
N LEU A 474 -27.68 11.48 8.99
CA LEU A 474 -29.03 11.67 9.49
C LEU A 474 -29.85 10.39 9.28
N ASP A 475 -30.82 10.15 10.16
CA ASP A 475 -31.73 9.00 10.08
C ASP A 475 -32.72 9.11 8.91
N GLN A 476 -33.04 10.33 8.49
CA GLN A 476 -33.95 10.65 7.39
C GLN A 476 -33.43 11.85 6.61
N ALA A 477 -33.95 12.03 5.39
CA ALA A 477 -33.66 13.21 4.57
C ALA A 477 -33.97 14.49 5.37
N PRO A 478 -33.10 15.51 5.34
CA PRO A 478 -33.39 16.78 5.97
C PRO A 478 -34.68 17.31 5.37
N GLU A 479 -35.69 17.54 6.21
CA GLU A 479 -36.92 18.19 5.76
C GLU A 479 -36.50 19.51 5.14
N ALA A 480 -36.67 19.63 3.82
CA ALA A 480 -36.66 20.93 3.22
C ALA A 480 -37.71 21.72 4.00
N ALA A 481 -37.30 22.79 4.65
CA ALA A 481 -38.21 23.82 5.12
C ALA A 481 -38.85 24.42 3.85
N VAL A 482 -39.77 23.67 3.25
CA VAL A 482 -40.77 24.19 2.36
C VAL A 482 -41.57 25.08 3.29
N SER A 483 -41.24 26.36 3.31
CA SER A 483 -42.19 27.38 3.75
C SER A 483 -43.43 27.15 2.90
N GLN A 484 -44.36 26.33 3.41
CA GLN A 484 -45.59 26.03 2.70
C GLN A 484 -46.35 27.35 2.72
N ALA A 485 -46.35 28.06 1.59
CA ALA A 485 -47.06 29.32 1.45
C ALA A 485 -48.54 29.06 1.77
N GLY A 486 -49.11 29.79 2.73
CA GLY A 486 -50.47 29.60 3.21
C GLY A 486 -50.74 30.39 4.50
N LEU A 487 -52.01 30.43 4.91
CA LEU A 487 -52.42 30.99 6.19
C LEU A 487 -52.30 29.90 7.26
N SER A 488 -51.25 29.98 8.08
CA SER A 488 -51.05 29.11 9.24
C SER A 488 -51.96 29.52 10.38
N LEU A 489 -52.67 28.58 11.00
CA LEU A 489 -53.60 28.81 12.10
C LEU A 489 -53.45 27.72 13.17
N VAL A 490 -53.82 28.05 14.40
CA VAL A 490 -53.80 27.11 15.51
C VAL A 490 -55.23 26.80 15.94
N LEU A 491 -55.57 25.53 16.09
CA LEU A 491 -56.85 25.11 16.64
C LEU A 491 -56.66 24.54 18.04
N SER A 492 -57.43 25.03 19.01
CA SER A 492 -57.38 24.59 20.40
C SER A 492 -58.50 23.58 20.66
N ALA A 493 -58.13 22.38 21.10
CA ALA A 493 -59.05 21.30 21.45
C ALA A 493 -58.73 20.73 22.85
N ALA A 494 -59.71 20.15 23.54
CA ALA A 494 -59.48 19.48 24.82
C ALA A 494 -58.63 18.19 24.68
N ARG A 495 -58.66 17.55 23.50
CA ARG A 495 -57.94 16.31 23.18
C ARG A 495 -57.67 16.24 21.67
N ARG A 496 -56.64 15.48 21.28
CA ARG A 496 -56.26 15.33 19.85
C ARG A 496 -57.31 14.60 19.00
N GLY A 497 -58.06 13.67 19.60
CA GLY A 497 -58.98 12.81 18.85
C GLY A 497 -58.25 11.96 17.79
N SER A 498 -58.89 11.79 16.63
CA SER A 498 -58.35 11.03 15.47
C SER A 498 -57.45 11.86 14.55
N LEU A 499 -57.19 13.14 14.89
CA LEU A 499 -56.42 14.04 14.04
C LEU A 499 -54.96 13.60 13.92
N LYS A 500 -54.46 13.61 12.68
CA LYS A 500 -53.07 13.31 12.29
C LYS A 500 -52.60 14.36 11.29
N GLU A 501 -51.29 14.48 11.12
CA GLU A 501 -50.74 15.31 10.04
C GLU A 501 -51.27 14.83 8.68
N GLY A 502 -51.58 15.78 7.81
CA GLY A 502 -52.18 15.53 6.50
C GLY A 502 -53.70 15.42 6.48
N VAL A 503 -54.38 15.36 7.64
CA VAL A 503 -55.87 15.37 7.70
C VAL A 503 -56.40 16.63 7.00
N PRO A 504 -57.40 16.51 6.10
CA PRO A 504 -57.89 17.64 5.33
C PRO A 504 -58.67 18.65 6.21
N VAL A 505 -58.48 19.93 5.90
CA VAL A 505 -59.33 21.02 6.37
C VAL A 505 -60.26 21.41 5.23
N THR A 506 -61.57 21.38 5.47
CA THR A 506 -62.59 21.59 4.46
C THR A 506 -63.45 22.82 4.74
N TYR A 507 -63.88 23.47 3.66
CA TYR A 507 -64.92 24.50 3.68
C TYR A 507 -65.98 24.10 2.67
N ARG A 508 -67.23 23.91 3.14
CA ARG A 508 -68.32 23.37 2.31
C ARG A 508 -67.93 22.09 1.56
N GLU A 509 -67.32 21.15 2.29
CA GLU A 509 -66.85 19.85 1.79
C GLU A 509 -65.71 19.92 0.74
N VAL A 510 -65.22 21.12 0.40
CA VAL A 510 -64.05 21.31 -0.45
C VAL A 510 -62.80 21.38 0.41
N THR A 511 -61.78 20.58 0.10
CA THR A 511 -60.47 20.66 0.77
C THR A 511 -59.79 21.99 0.46
N VAL A 512 -59.52 22.76 1.50
CA VAL A 512 -58.91 24.09 1.42
C VAL A 512 -57.61 24.21 2.21
N GLY A 513 -57.26 23.17 2.97
CA GLY A 513 -56.05 23.12 3.78
C GLY A 513 -55.81 21.73 4.36
N LYS A 514 -54.85 21.65 5.27
CA LYS A 514 -54.49 20.40 5.96
C LYS A 514 -53.92 20.66 7.35
N VAL A 515 -53.97 19.65 8.21
CA VAL A 515 -53.23 19.61 9.47
C VAL A 515 -51.74 19.46 9.18
N THR A 516 -50.91 20.34 9.75
CA THR A 516 -49.45 20.35 9.61
C THR A 516 -48.71 19.82 10.82
N GLY A 517 -49.35 19.79 11.99
CA GLY A 517 -48.74 19.29 13.22
C GLY A 517 -49.67 19.42 14.41
N TYR A 518 -49.22 18.95 15.58
CA TYR A 518 -49.92 19.14 16.84
C TYR A 518 -48.95 19.06 18.02
N GLU A 519 -49.29 19.77 19.09
CA GLU A 519 -48.51 19.77 20.33
C GLU A 519 -49.43 19.96 21.54
N LEU A 520 -48.89 19.71 22.73
CA LEU A 520 -49.57 20.11 23.97
C LEU A 520 -49.40 21.61 24.17
N GLY A 521 -50.46 22.30 24.61
CA GLY A 521 -50.33 23.68 25.06
C GLY A 521 -49.35 23.77 26.25
N ASN A 522 -48.78 24.95 26.50
CA ASN A 522 -47.74 25.18 27.52
C ASN A 522 -48.12 24.68 28.93
N THR A 523 -49.41 24.63 29.26
CA THR A 523 -49.98 24.16 30.53
C THR A 523 -50.55 22.73 30.47
N ALA A 524 -50.43 22.05 29.32
CA ALA A 524 -50.95 20.71 29.03
C ALA A 524 -52.47 20.51 29.23
N ASP A 525 -53.25 21.59 29.38
CA ASP A 525 -54.71 21.60 29.54
C ASP A 525 -55.47 21.48 28.20
N ARG A 526 -54.76 21.58 27.08
CA ARG A 526 -55.30 21.57 25.72
C ARG A 526 -54.28 21.02 24.71
N VAL A 527 -54.79 20.55 23.59
CA VAL A 527 -54.01 20.21 22.40
C VAL A 527 -54.11 21.38 21.41
N LEU A 528 -52.96 21.85 20.95
CA LEU A 528 -52.84 22.83 19.88
C LEU A 528 -52.61 22.07 18.56
N VAL A 529 -53.54 22.21 17.63
CA VAL A 529 -53.48 21.58 16.31
C VAL A 529 -53.12 22.65 15.29
N HIS A 530 -51.96 22.49 14.65
CA HIS A 530 -51.48 23.40 13.62
C HIS A 530 -52.11 23.02 12.28
N ILE A 531 -52.73 24.00 11.61
CA ILE A 531 -53.31 23.83 10.28
C ILE A 531 -52.76 24.86 9.32
N LEU A 532 -52.73 24.51 8.04
CA LEU A 532 -52.36 25.41 6.96
C LEU A 532 -53.48 25.48 5.93
N ILE A 533 -53.99 26.67 5.69
CA ILE A 533 -54.96 26.98 4.63
C ILE A 533 -54.21 27.46 3.40
N GLU A 534 -54.54 26.94 2.21
CA GLU A 534 -53.89 27.36 0.98
C GLU A 534 -54.09 28.87 0.71
N PRO A 535 -53.13 29.58 0.09
CA PRO A 535 -53.19 31.03 -0.10
C PRO A 535 -54.48 31.53 -0.77
N ARG A 536 -54.96 30.80 -1.79
CA ARG A 536 -56.21 31.12 -2.51
C ARG A 536 -57.46 31.09 -1.61
N TYR A 537 -57.44 30.29 -0.55
CA TYR A 537 -58.54 30.09 0.39
C TYR A 537 -58.38 30.87 1.70
N ALA A 538 -57.24 31.51 1.94
CA ALA A 538 -57.01 32.33 3.12
C ALA A 538 -58.10 33.38 3.41
N PRO A 539 -58.76 34.01 2.41
CA PRO A 539 -59.88 34.93 2.67
C PRO A 539 -61.12 34.29 3.31
N LEU A 540 -61.28 32.96 3.20
CA LEU A 540 -62.42 32.23 3.77
C LEU A 540 -62.41 32.23 5.29
N VAL A 541 -61.22 32.25 5.90
CA VAL A 541 -61.09 32.24 7.36
C VAL A 541 -61.15 33.65 7.91
N ARG A 542 -62.15 33.88 8.75
CA ARG A 542 -62.44 35.15 9.39
C ARG A 542 -62.41 34.97 10.90
N THR A 543 -62.33 36.06 11.65
CA THR A 543 -62.33 36.01 13.12
C THR A 543 -63.62 35.40 13.68
N GLY A 544 -64.72 35.44 12.92
CA GLY A 544 -65.98 34.78 13.24
C GLY A 544 -66.07 33.30 12.85
N SER A 545 -65.06 32.73 12.16
CA SER A 545 -65.11 31.34 11.70
C SER A 545 -65.22 30.35 12.87
N ARG A 546 -65.89 29.23 12.62
CA ARG A 546 -66.07 28.12 13.57
C ARG A 546 -65.54 26.84 12.95
N PHE A 547 -64.66 26.14 13.66
CA PHE A 547 -64.02 24.90 13.23
C PHE A 547 -64.58 23.75 14.05
N TRP A 548 -64.93 22.64 13.41
CA TRP A 548 -65.36 21.43 14.10
C TRP A 548 -64.72 20.18 13.52
N ASN A 549 -64.68 19.11 14.32
CA ASN A 549 -64.28 17.80 13.85
C ASN A 549 -65.41 17.17 13.01
N SER A 550 -65.11 16.84 11.76
CA SER A 550 -66.03 16.18 10.83
C SER A 550 -65.89 14.65 10.82
N SER A 551 -65.24 14.04 11.82
CA SER A 551 -65.11 12.59 11.92
C SER A 551 -66.48 11.90 12.11
N GLY A 552 -66.86 11.07 11.14
CA GLY A 552 -68.17 10.44 11.03
C GLY A 552 -68.44 9.33 12.06
N PHE A 553 -69.42 9.58 12.93
CA PHE A 553 -70.56 8.70 13.23
C PHE A 553 -71.53 9.50 14.12
N GLY A 554 -72.55 10.11 13.51
CA GLY A 554 -73.70 10.68 14.21
C GLY A 554 -74.95 9.90 13.82
N VAL A 555 -75.44 9.02 14.70
CA VAL A 555 -76.76 8.41 14.52
C VAL A 555 -77.74 9.14 15.40
N ASP A 556 -78.58 9.99 14.79
CA ASP A 556 -79.71 10.62 15.49
C ASP A 556 -80.89 9.64 15.48
N PHE A 557 -81.22 9.11 16.67
CA PHE A 557 -82.41 8.29 16.88
C PHE A 557 -83.57 9.16 17.37
N GLY A 558 -84.56 9.42 16.52
CA GLY A 558 -85.85 10.01 16.90
C GLY A 558 -86.99 9.01 16.80
N LEU A 559 -87.69 8.74 17.91
CA LEU A 559 -88.78 7.75 18.03
C LEU A 559 -89.96 7.94 17.04
N PHE A 560 -90.06 9.11 16.38
CA PHE A 560 -91.12 9.41 15.41
C PHE A 560 -90.62 9.92 14.05
N LYS A 561 -89.30 9.97 13.80
CA LYS A 561 -88.72 10.59 12.58
C LYS A 561 -87.95 9.64 11.65
N GLY A 562 -87.66 8.40 12.07
CA GLY A 562 -86.87 7.45 11.28
C GLY A 562 -85.36 7.78 11.23
N ALA A 563 -84.53 6.79 10.88
CA ALA A 563 -83.07 6.95 10.82
C ALA A 563 -82.66 7.61 9.50
N THR A 564 -81.98 8.75 9.57
CA THR A 564 -81.43 9.43 8.37
C THR A 564 -79.93 9.16 8.30
N ILE A 565 -79.47 8.42 7.29
CA ILE A 565 -78.04 8.14 7.09
C ILE A 565 -77.51 9.15 6.08
N ARG A 566 -76.61 10.05 6.53
CA ARG A 566 -75.83 10.91 5.63
C ARG A 566 -74.48 10.25 5.39
N THR A 567 -74.22 9.85 4.14
CA THR A 567 -72.96 9.23 3.75
C THR A 567 -71.99 10.28 3.23
N GLU A 568 -70.96 10.60 4.01
CA GLU A 568 -69.76 11.28 3.50
C GLU A 568 -68.84 10.29 2.75
N SER A 569 -67.80 10.78 2.06
CA SER A 569 -66.91 9.94 1.27
C SER A 569 -66.19 8.90 2.15
N LEU A 570 -65.89 7.73 1.57
CA LEU A 570 -65.23 6.62 2.30
C LEU A 570 -63.85 7.00 2.87
N GLU A 571 -63.23 8.06 2.34
CA GLU A 571 -61.95 8.62 2.77
C GLU A 571 -62.07 9.44 4.07
N THR A 572 -63.15 10.22 4.26
CA THR A 572 -63.37 11.00 5.51
C THR A 572 -63.81 10.12 6.68
N LEU A 573 -64.48 9.00 6.39
CA LEU A 573 -64.94 8.03 7.38
C LEU A 573 -63.81 7.32 8.15
N VAL A 574 -62.62 7.19 7.56
CA VAL A 574 -61.48 6.48 8.19
C VAL A 574 -60.48 7.45 8.85
N GLN A 575 -60.35 8.67 8.34
CA GLN A 575 -59.29 9.61 8.76
C GLN A 575 -59.78 10.68 9.75
N GLY A 576 -61.09 10.99 9.75
CA GLY A 576 -61.60 12.23 10.34
C GLY A 576 -61.21 13.44 9.50
N GLY A 577 -61.81 14.60 9.79
CA GLY A 577 -61.57 15.84 9.07
C GLY A 577 -61.81 17.04 9.96
N ILE A 578 -61.34 18.21 9.54
CA ILE A 578 -61.71 19.47 10.18
C ILE A 578 -62.53 20.24 9.15
N ALA A 579 -63.77 20.56 9.49
CA ALA A 579 -64.58 21.45 8.67
C ALA A 579 -64.71 22.80 9.36
N PHE A 580 -64.88 23.86 8.57
CA PHE A 580 -65.23 25.16 9.12
C PHE A 580 -66.27 25.89 8.28
N ALA A 581 -66.97 26.81 8.94
CA ALA A 581 -67.90 27.73 8.33
C ALA A 581 -67.61 29.15 8.82
N THR A 582 -67.98 30.12 8.00
CA THR A 582 -67.84 31.54 8.29
C THR A 582 -69.23 32.16 8.29
N PRO A 583 -69.61 32.93 9.32
CA PRO A 583 -70.95 33.48 9.43
C PRO A 583 -71.23 34.58 8.41
N ASP A 584 -72.52 34.83 8.17
CA ASP A 584 -73.03 35.87 7.27
C ASP A 584 -72.68 37.29 7.75
N ASP A 585 -72.94 38.25 6.86
CA ASP A 585 -72.58 39.66 7.01
C ASP A 585 -73.06 40.23 8.35
N GLY A 586 -72.14 40.90 9.07
CA GLY A 586 -72.35 41.45 10.42
C GLY A 586 -71.72 40.65 11.56
N LYS A 587 -71.62 39.32 11.44
CA LYS A 587 -70.94 38.44 12.43
C LYS A 587 -69.61 37.86 11.93
N MET A 588 -69.31 38.00 10.63
CA MET A 588 -68.10 37.50 9.95
C MET A 588 -66.78 37.96 10.60
N GLY A 589 -66.68 39.24 10.94
CA GLY A 589 -65.45 39.86 11.45
C GLY A 589 -64.33 40.01 10.39
N ASN A 590 -63.10 40.25 10.85
CA ASN A 590 -61.95 40.53 9.99
C ASN A 590 -61.32 39.24 9.44
N GLN A 591 -60.40 39.36 8.47
CA GLN A 591 -59.59 38.22 8.05
C GLN A 591 -58.74 37.69 9.20
N ALA A 592 -58.65 36.37 9.32
CA ALA A 592 -57.78 35.74 10.31
C ALA A 592 -56.31 36.06 10.03
N ARG A 593 -55.53 36.26 11.10
CA ARG A 593 -54.09 36.50 11.03
C ARG A 593 -53.33 35.17 11.12
N PRO A 594 -52.10 35.09 10.58
CA PRO A 594 -51.24 33.94 10.82
C PRO A 594 -51.08 33.66 12.32
N GLU A 595 -51.02 32.37 12.68
CA GLU A 595 -50.92 31.86 14.06
C GLU A 595 -52.11 32.22 14.96
N GLN A 596 -53.20 32.74 14.40
CA GLN A 596 -54.41 33.01 15.17
C GLN A 596 -55.04 31.71 15.67
N THR A 597 -55.37 31.69 16.96
CA THR A 597 -55.97 30.52 17.60
C THR A 597 -57.50 30.54 17.50
N PHE A 598 -58.09 29.41 17.10
CA PHE A 598 -59.54 29.17 17.08
C PHE A 598 -59.91 27.96 17.96
N PRO A 599 -61.10 27.94 18.57
CA PRO A 599 -61.60 26.72 19.20
C PRO A 599 -61.97 25.68 18.13
N LEU A 600 -61.56 24.42 18.36
CA LEU A 600 -62.04 23.26 17.61
C LEU A 600 -63.18 22.59 18.39
N PHE A 601 -64.38 22.64 17.85
CA PHE A 601 -65.57 22.04 18.44
C PHE A 601 -65.68 20.55 18.09
N ASP A 602 -66.23 19.74 19.00
CA ASP A 602 -66.46 18.31 18.74
C ASP A 602 -67.60 18.08 17.73
N LYS A 603 -68.57 19.00 17.66
CA LYS A 603 -69.73 18.95 16.77
C LYS A 603 -70.03 20.35 16.20
N PHE A 604 -70.71 20.39 15.05
CA PHE A 604 -71.25 21.63 14.51
C PHE A 604 -72.59 22.00 15.15
N GLU A 605 -72.96 23.27 15.09
CA GLU A 605 -74.33 23.74 15.32
C GLU A 605 -75.06 23.88 13.97
N GLU A 606 -76.35 23.54 13.91
CA GLU A 606 -77.11 23.55 12.65
C GLU A 606 -77.10 24.92 11.94
N GLU A 607 -77.04 26.02 12.71
CA GLU A 607 -76.95 27.38 12.16
C GLU A 607 -75.69 27.57 11.29
N TRP A 608 -74.57 26.92 11.64
CA TRP A 608 -73.30 27.10 10.94
C TRP A 608 -73.33 26.56 9.51
N LEU A 609 -74.14 25.52 9.27
CA LEU A 609 -74.33 24.92 7.95
C LEU A 609 -75.22 25.78 7.05
N GLN A 610 -76.02 26.68 7.61
CA GLN A 610 -76.91 27.58 6.87
C GLN A 610 -76.18 28.85 6.40
N TRP A 611 -75.00 29.15 6.96
CA TRP A 611 -74.24 30.35 6.58
C TRP A 611 -73.77 30.32 5.13
N ALA A 612 -74.02 31.43 4.43
CA ALA A 612 -73.69 31.61 3.03
C ALA A 612 -73.08 32.99 2.70
N PRO A 613 -71.94 33.34 3.33
CA PRO A 613 -71.30 34.62 3.09
C PRO A 613 -70.70 34.71 1.69
N LYS A 614 -70.74 35.90 1.11
CA LYS A 614 -70.11 36.18 -0.19
C LYS A 614 -68.67 36.64 0.00
N ILE A 615 -67.74 35.69 0.06
CA ILE A 615 -66.31 35.96 0.23
C ILE A 615 -65.57 35.81 -1.11
N PRO A 616 -64.94 36.87 -1.66
CA PRO A 616 -64.13 36.75 -2.86
C PRO A 616 -62.84 35.96 -2.57
N LEU A 617 -62.55 34.96 -3.40
CA LEU A 617 -61.29 34.22 -3.38
C LEU A 617 -60.24 34.90 -4.25
N ALA A 618 -58.97 34.79 -3.87
CA ALA A 618 -57.88 35.21 -4.73
C ALA A 618 -57.80 34.27 -5.95
N LYS A 619 -57.64 34.85 -7.15
CA LYS A 619 -57.48 34.08 -8.40
C LYS A 619 -56.12 33.42 -8.48
#